data_AF-A0A2W1DFQ6-F1
#
_entry.id   AF-A0A2W1DFQ6-F1
#
_cell.length_a   1.000
_cell.length_b   1.000
_cell.length_c   1.000
_cell.angle_alpha   90.00
_cell.angle_beta   90.00
_cell.angle_gamma   90.00
#
_symmetry.space_group_name_H-M   'P 1'
#
loop_
_entity.id
_entity.type
_entity.pdbx_description
1 polymer ?
#
loop_
_entity_poly.entity_id
_entity_poly.type
_entity_poly.pdbx_seq_one_letter_code
_entity_poly.pdbx_strand_id
1 'polypeptide(L)'
;MKTQSVLLAALASAPAALAHTVFTDFFVDGMPQGDGVAMRMNPNIAKASSPIPSLDSDDMACNVGGTKGVSRVQSVPDGALLTFEIRSWPNNPSKERLDRGHKGPCAVYLKKVNNAATDTAAGDGWFKIFDHGYNSATDRWCTDEIIDNNGLLSVNLPKGLKGGDYLARPEILALHAAKDGDPQEYTGCAQIFLQSSGNLVPESTVSIPGIMKYNTPPTDFDIYNTPASKYQIPGPPVAKLRSSLGQNKATAAALVQTAGLKPAGCIMENANWCGKEVPDYSTEKACWASAQNCWDQSDVCFNTSPATGNAGCKIWQDKCTDINNKCTAGQWTGPPNKGKVLTPVKKTVDVGLILGGGSYGGGYAAEPETSATPAPATPAPAPAAGGNGDGYGGNKGVAAPAAPRPSGYASEPEDDTDANDDDDSEDVDSYDAAPMPTPVKAPASDVTPVSAPADAPQCPEGMHCVYEVEVVTTTVYVTEAGAAPTPASYEGSGYKRRAVRRF
;
A
#
# COMPACT_ATOMS: atom_id res chain seq x y z
N MET A 1 68.43 -3.36 -1.97
CA MET A 1 67.65 -2.35 -2.73
C MET A 1 66.99 -3.03 -3.92
N LYS A 2 65.73 -3.46 -3.78
CA LYS A 2 64.77 -3.72 -4.87
C LYS A 2 63.37 -3.54 -4.27
N THR A 3 62.79 -2.37 -4.45
CA THR A 3 61.41 -2.07 -4.02
C THR A 3 60.46 -2.43 -5.16
N GLN A 4 59.61 -3.42 -4.93
CA GLN A 4 58.45 -3.69 -5.77
C GLN A 4 57.33 -2.75 -5.34
N SER A 5 56.85 -1.92 -6.27
CA SER A 5 55.63 -1.15 -6.09
C SER A 5 54.44 -2.05 -6.43
N VAL A 6 53.68 -2.45 -5.42
CA VAL A 6 52.37 -3.08 -5.58
C VAL A 6 51.35 -1.95 -5.77
N LEU A 7 50.77 -1.86 -6.96
CA LEU A 7 49.61 -1.02 -7.23
C LEU A 7 48.37 -1.77 -6.72
N LEU A 8 47.81 -1.34 -5.58
CA LEU A 8 46.51 -1.81 -5.11
C LEU A 8 45.43 -1.17 -5.98
N ALA A 9 44.82 -1.96 -6.88
CA ALA A 9 43.58 -1.59 -7.53
C ALA A 9 42.44 -1.73 -6.52
N ALA A 10 42.04 -0.62 -5.90
CA ALA A 10 40.79 -0.58 -5.14
C ALA A 10 39.63 -0.73 -6.14
N LEU A 11 39.06 -1.94 -6.24
CA LEU A 11 37.76 -2.12 -6.86
C LEU A 11 36.77 -1.29 -6.06
N ALA A 12 36.28 -0.21 -6.65
CA ALA A 12 35.09 0.47 -6.19
C ALA A 12 33.92 -0.50 -6.37
N SER A 13 33.54 -1.20 -5.29
CA SER A 13 32.22 -1.80 -5.17
C SER A 13 31.22 -0.64 -5.12
N ALA A 14 30.80 -0.16 -6.29
CA ALA A 14 29.64 0.70 -6.38
C ALA A 14 28.47 -0.06 -5.73
N PRO A 15 27.77 0.51 -4.73
CA PRO A 15 26.53 -0.10 -4.27
C PRO A 15 25.65 -0.26 -5.50
N ALA A 16 25.12 -1.47 -5.73
CA ALA A 16 24.10 -1.68 -6.74
C ALA A 16 22.96 -0.73 -6.39
N ALA A 17 22.86 0.40 -7.11
CA ALA A 17 21.70 1.27 -7.01
C ALA A 17 20.53 0.42 -7.47
N LEU A 18 19.65 0.06 -6.53
CA LEU A 18 18.42 -0.66 -6.83
C LEU A 18 17.52 0.32 -7.59
N ALA A 19 17.65 0.32 -8.91
CA ALA A 19 16.94 1.24 -9.79
C ALA A 19 15.42 0.94 -9.88
N HIS A 20 15.03 -0.24 -9.41
CA HIS A 20 13.70 -0.82 -9.53
C HIS A 20 12.80 -0.46 -8.34
N THR A 21 11.50 -0.78 -8.38
CA THR A 21 10.54 -0.39 -7.33
C THR A 21 9.49 -1.45 -7.02
N VAL A 22 8.80 -1.33 -5.88
CA VAL A 22 7.64 -2.15 -5.51
C VAL A 22 6.61 -1.29 -4.77
N PHE A 23 5.34 -1.63 -4.92
CA PHE A 23 4.27 -1.06 -4.11
C PHE A 23 4.29 -1.65 -2.69
N THR A 24 4.33 -0.79 -1.67
CA THR A 24 4.65 -1.17 -0.29
C THR A 24 3.55 -0.89 0.73
N ASP A 25 2.80 0.18 0.53
CA ASP A 25 1.63 0.55 1.31
C ASP A 25 0.62 1.23 0.37
N PHE A 26 -0.62 1.35 0.83
CA PHE A 26 -1.62 2.20 0.20
C PHE A 26 -2.37 2.97 1.27
N PHE A 27 -2.88 4.15 0.92
CA PHE A 27 -3.52 5.06 1.86
C PHE A 27 -4.96 5.29 1.43
N VAL A 28 -5.84 5.47 2.41
CA VAL A 28 -7.26 5.78 2.22
C VAL A 28 -7.50 7.15 2.84
N ASP A 29 -7.85 8.13 2.01
CA ASP A 29 -8.04 9.53 2.43
C ASP A 29 -6.82 10.06 3.23
N GLY A 30 -5.62 9.75 2.73
CA GLY A 30 -4.34 10.10 3.34
C GLY A 30 -3.97 9.29 4.58
N MET A 31 -4.82 8.39 5.08
CA MET A 31 -4.47 7.50 6.19
C MET A 31 -3.71 6.27 5.67
N PRO A 32 -2.44 6.05 6.06
CA PRO A 32 -1.69 4.87 5.63
C PRO A 32 -2.30 3.61 6.23
N GLN A 33 -2.35 2.53 5.44
CA GLN A 33 -2.86 1.24 5.90
C GLN A 33 -1.77 0.39 6.54
N GLY A 34 -0.50 0.79 6.38
CA GLY A 34 0.67 0.18 6.96
C GLY A 34 1.34 -0.78 5.98
N ASP A 35 2.67 -0.73 5.95
CA ASP A 35 3.56 -1.58 5.16
C ASP A 35 3.06 -3.03 5.01
N GLY A 36 2.69 -3.42 3.79
CA GLY A 36 2.24 -4.76 3.40
C GLY A 36 0.85 -5.17 3.89
N VAL A 37 0.14 -4.34 4.66
CA VAL A 37 -1.20 -4.64 5.18
C VAL A 37 -2.18 -4.70 4.01
N ALA A 38 -2.92 -5.81 3.88
CA ALA A 38 -3.88 -6.04 2.80
C ALA A 38 -3.27 -5.93 1.38
N MET A 39 -1.95 -5.97 1.25
CA MET A 39 -1.24 -5.97 -0.02
C MET A 39 -0.70 -7.35 -0.36
N ARG A 40 -0.87 -7.75 -1.61
CA ARG A 40 -0.26 -8.95 -2.19
C ARG A 40 1.13 -8.59 -2.68
N MET A 41 2.13 -8.88 -1.84
CA MET A 41 3.53 -8.60 -2.14
C MET A 41 4.26 -9.85 -2.63
N ASN A 42 5.31 -9.66 -3.43
CA ASN A 42 6.18 -10.74 -3.86
C ASN A 42 6.78 -11.47 -2.64
N PRO A 43 6.59 -12.79 -2.50
CA PRO A 43 7.10 -13.55 -1.37
C PRO A 43 8.63 -13.71 -1.39
N ASN A 44 9.28 -13.53 -2.55
CA ASN A 44 10.72 -13.48 -2.64
C ASN A 44 11.22 -12.07 -2.36
N ILE A 45 11.63 -11.83 -1.11
CA ILE A 45 12.11 -10.52 -0.63
C ILE A 45 13.25 -9.96 -1.48
N ALA A 46 14.18 -10.81 -1.93
CA ALA A 46 15.33 -10.39 -2.74
C ALA A 46 14.94 -9.94 -4.16
N LYS A 47 13.77 -10.35 -4.65
CA LYS A 47 13.23 -9.99 -5.96
C LYS A 47 11.98 -9.11 -5.88
N ALA A 48 11.66 -8.58 -4.70
CA ALA A 48 10.38 -7.90 -4.51
C ALA A 48 10.23 -6.65 -5.36
N SER A 49 11.33 -5.94 -5.61
CA SER A 49 11.38 -4.78 -6.50
C SER A 49 11.71 -5.13 -7.95
N SER A 50 11.96 -6.40 -8.30
CA SER A 50 12.23 -6.78 -9.68
C SER A 50 10.99 -6.57 -10.57
N PRO A 51 11.18 -6.25 -11.87
CA PRO A 51 10.07 -6.16 -12.79
C PRO A 51 9.43 -7.54 -12.99
N ILE A 52 8.19 -7.56 -13.48
CA ILE A 52 7.47 -8.81 -13.73
C ILE A 52 8.23 -9.64 -14.78
N PRO A 53 8.46 -10.95 -14.56
CA PRO A 53 9.31 -11.76 -15.45
C PRO A 53 8.79 -11.93 -16.88
N SER A 54 7.49 -11.79 -17.10
CA SER A 54 6.87 -11.94 -18.43
C SER A 54 5.54 -11.20 -18.53
N LEU A 55 5.31 -10.50 -19.65
CA LEU A 55 4.03 -9.84 -19.96
C LEU A 55 2.87 -10.82 -20.22
N ASP A 56 3.17 -12.10 -20.43
CA ASP A 56 2.17 -13.15 -20.69
C ASP A 56 1.81 -13.96 -19.43
N SER A 57 2.48 -13.73 -18.29
CA SER A 57 2.24 -14.52 -17.07
C SER A 57 1.07 -13.99 -16.23
N ASP A 58 0.52 -14.86 -15.39
CA ASP A 58 -0.51 -14.47 -14.40
C ASP A 58 0.01 -13.46 -13.37
N ASP A 59 1.33 -13.34 -13.21
CA ASP A 59 1.95 -12.35 -12.33
C ASP A 59 1.64 -10.92 -12.80
N MET A 60 1.29 -10.71 -14.06
CA MET A 60 0.82 -9.40 -14.56
C MET A 60 -0.37 -8.85 -13.77
N ALA A 61 -1.19 -9.72 -13.17
CA ALA A 61 -2.37 -9.29 -12.43
C ALA A 61 -2.00 -8.63 -11.09
N CYS A 62 -1.11 -9.22 -10.29
CA CYS A 62 -0.81 -8.75 -8.94
C CYS A 62 0.65 -8.96 -8.50
N ASN A 63 1.58 -9.01 -9.45
CA ASN A 63 2.99 -9.38 -9.27
C ASN A 63 3.20 -10.86 -8.89
N VAL A 64 4.46 -11.30 -8.84
CA VAL A 64 4.87 -12.67 -8.51
C VAL A 64 4.28 -13.10 -7.18
N GLY A 65 3.59 -14.25 -7.17
CA GLY A 65 2.90 -14.77 -5.98
C GLY A 65 1.58 -14.05 -5.64
N GLY A 66 1.22 -12.99 -6.38
CA GLY A 66 0.00 -12.21 -6.20
C GLY A 66 -1.29 -12.92 -6.66
N THR A 67 -1.17 -14.09 -7.29
CA THR A 67 -2.31 -14.99 -7.53
C THR A 67 -2.82 -15.65 -6.25
N LYS A 68 -2.06 -15.56 -5.15
CA LYS A 68 -2.51 -15.92 -3.81
C LYS A 68 -2.87 -14.67 -3.02
N GLY A 69 -4.11 -14.61 -2.53
CA GLY A 69 -4.53 -13.52 -1.65
C GLY A 69 -3.92 -13.58 -0.26
N VAL A 70 -3.96 -12.45 0.45
CA VAL A 70 -3.57 -12.32 1.86
C VAL A 70 -4.80 -12.29 2.76
N SER A 71 -4.60 -12.51 4.05
CA SER A 71 -5.71 -12.63 5.01
C SER A 71 -6.46 -11.33 5.29
N ARG A 72 -5.88 -10.16 4.98
CA ARG A 72 -6.45 -8.85 5.31
C ARG A 72 -7.09 -8.19 4.10
N VAL A 73 -8.26 -7.59 4.30
CA VAL A 73 -8.95 -6.74 3.35
C VAL A 73 -9.21 -5.41 4.06
N GLN A 74 -9.04 -4.29 3.36
CA GLN A 74 -9.20 -2.97 3.95
C GLN A 74 -10.53 -2.33 3.55
N SER A 75 -11.26 -1.81 4.52
CA SER A 75 -12.47 -1.03 4.24
C SER A 75 -12.11 0.32 3.63
N VAL A 76 -12.80 0.67 2.54
CA VAL A 76 -12.59 1.91 1.77
C VAL A 76 -13.95 2.57 1.51
N PRO A 77 -14.14 3.85 1.89
CA PRO A 77 -15.37 4.59 1.58
C PRO A 77 -15.58 4.81 0.07
N ASP A 78 -16.84 4.96 -0.34
CA ASP A 78 -17.18 5.36 -1.71
C ASP A 78 -16.56 6.72 -2.08
N GLY A 79 -15.92 6.79 -3.24
CA GLY A 79 -15.26 8.01 -3.70
C GLY A 79 -14.00 8.40 -2.95
N ALA A 80 -13.47 7.54 -2.08
CA ALA A 80 -12.24 7.82 -1.33
C ALA A 80 -11.05 8.07 -2.26
N LEU A 81 -10.08 8.84 -1.75
CA LEU A 81 -8.77 9.00 -2.37
C LEU A 81 -7.90 7.79 -2.02
N LEU A 82 -7.57 6.99 -3.03
CA LEU A 82 -6.60 5.90 -2.89
C LEU A 82 -5.22 6.38 -3.32
N THR A 83 -4.24 6.21 -2.45
CA THR A 83 -2.84 6.51 -2.74
C THR A 83 -2.01 5.25 -2.65
N PHE A 84 -1.13 4.98 -3.60
CA PHE A 84 -0.24 3.82 -3.59
C PHE A 84 1.20 4.30 -3.45
N GLU A 85 1.94 3.76 -2.49
CA GLU A 85 3.33 4.12 -2.23
C GLU A 85 4.30 3.11 -2.87
N ILE A 86 5.20 3.63 -3.69
CA ILE A 86 6.33 2.87 -4.25
C ILE A 86 7.63 3.12 -3.47
N ARG A 87 8.47 2.09 -3.35
CA ARG A 87 9.80 2.19 -2.73
C ARG A 87 10.79 1.29 -3.47
N SER A 88 12.00 1.80 -3.72
CA SER A 88 13.12 0.99 -4.23
C SER A 88 13.77 0.15 -3.13
N TRP A 89 13.79 0.69 -1.89
CA TRP A 89 14.12 -0.07 -0.68
C TRP A 89 12.84 -0.27 0.12
N PRO A 90 12.17 -1.43 -0.02
CA PRO A 90 10.81 -1.58 0.48
C PRO A 90 10.70 -1.40 2.00
N ASN A 91 11.77 -1.79 2.72
CA ASN A 91 11.91 -1.67 4.18
C ASN A 91 12.50 -0.34 4.67
N ASN A 92 12.81 0.60 3.77
CA ASN A 92 13.43 1.86 4.14
C ASN A 92 12.84 3.05 3.36
N PRO A 93 11.77 3.67 3.88
CA PRO A 93 11.11 4.81 3.23
C PRO A 93 11.96 6.09 3.18
N SER A 94 13.15 6.12 3.80
CA SER A 94 14.07 7.27 3.71
C SER A 94 14.96 7.26 2.44
N LYS A 95 14.89 6.18 1.66
CA LYS A 95 15.65 6.02 0.42
C LYS A 95 14.84 6.46 -0.79
N GLU A 96 15.52 6.52 -1.94
CA GLU A 96 14.88 6.82 -3.21
C GLU A 96 13.75 5.84 -3.54
N ARG A 97 12.78 6.31 -4.31
CA ARG A 97 11.49 5.63 -4.55
C ARG A 97 11.50 4.79 -5.83
N LEU A 98 12.18 5.32 -6.83
CA LEU A 98 12.39 4.77 -8.17
C LEU A 98 13.51 5.58 -8.81
N ASP A 99 14.39 4.94 -9.59
CA ASP A 99 15.40 5.66 -10.35
C ASP A 99 14.77 6.54 -11.44
N ARG A 100 15.29 7.76 -11.63
CA ARG A 100 14.70 8.73 -12.59
C ARG A 100 14.83 8.31 -14.06
N GLY A 101 15.69 7.34 -14.37
CA GLY A 101 15.78 6.74 -15.69
C GLY A 101 14.57 5.89 -16.05
N HIS A 102 13.78 5.43 -15.08
CA HIS A 102 12.57 4.60 -15.27
C HIS A 102 11.38 5.43 -15.75
N LYS A 103 11.54 6.10 -16.90
CA LYS A 103 10.51 6.90 -17.54
C LYS A 103 9.41 6.01 -18.12
N GLY A 104 8.15 6.38 -17.88
CA GLY A 104 7.03 5.72 -18.51
C GLY A 104 5.67 6.04 -17.88
N PRO A 105 4.59 5.41 -18.38
CA PRO A 105 3.24 5.65 -17.90
C PRO A 105 2.98 4.96 -16.57
N CYS A 106 1.85 5.32 -15.97
CA CYS A 106 1.25 4.60 -14.86
C CYS A 106 -0.26 4.44 -15.08
N ALA A 107 -0.87 3.48 -14.39
CA ALA A 107 -2.31 3.26 -14.41
C ALA A 107 -2.79 2.67 -13.09
N VAL A 108 -4.10 2.79 -12.83
CA VAL A 108 -4.77 2.09 -11.74
C VAL A 108 -6.00 1.37 -12.27
N TYR A 109 -6.12 0.09 -11.92
CA TYR A 109 -7.24 -0.77 -12.27
C TYR A 109 -7.96 -1.26 -11.02
N LEU A 110 -9.24 -1.58 -11.18
CA LEU A 110 -10.03 -2.29 -10.20
C LEU A 110 -10.58 -3.59 -10.80
N LYS A 111 -10.73 -4.63 -9.98
CA LYS A 111 -11.46 -5.86 -10.30
C LYS A 111 -12.45 -6.15 -9.20
N LYS A 112 -13.76 -6.17 -9.50
CA LYS A 112 -14.77 -6.63 -8.53
C LYS A 112 -14.63 -8.13 -8.38
N VAL A 113 -14.51 -8.61 -7.14
CA VAL A 113 -14.36 -10.04 -6.83
C VAL A 113 -15.40 -10.49 -5.80
N ASN A 114 -15.56 -11.81 -5.65
CA ASN A 114 -16.44 -12.37 -4.62
C ASN A 114 -15.78 -12.33 -3.24
N ASN A 115 -14.47 -12.60 -3.19
CA ASN A 115 -13.68 -12.54 -1.97
C ASN A 115 -12.24 -12.09 -2.30
N ALA A 116 -11.85 -10.91 -1.84
CA ALA A 116 -10.55 -10.32 -2.14
C ALA A 116 -9.38 -11.08 -1.51
N ALA A 117 -9.61 -11.88 -0.46
CA ALA A 117 -8.58 -12.70 0.17
C ALA A 117 -8.32 -14.04 -0.55
N THR A 118 -9.20 -14.47 -1.48
CA THR A 118 -9.07 -15.78 -2.14
C THR A 118 -9.12 -15.72 -3.67
N ASP A 119 -9.53 -14.61 -4.28
CA ASP A 119 -9.52 -14.47 -5.74
C ASP A 119 -8.11 -14.59 -6.31
N THR A 120 -7.95 -15.28 -7.44
CA THR A 120 -6.64 -15.52 -8.07
C THR A 120 -6.10 -14.32 -8.84
N ALA A 121 -6.84 -13.20 -8.89
CA ALA A 121 -6.53 -11.97 -9.60
C ALA A 121 -6.45 -12.06 -11.13
N ALA A 122 -5.75 -13.07 -11.67
CA ALA A 122 -5.61 -13.28 -13.10
C ALA A 122 -6.96 -13.52 -13.81
N GLY A 123 -7.00 -13.21 -15.09
CA GLY A 123 -8.18 -13.33 -15.95
C GLY A 123 -9.03 -12.06 -16.04
N ASP A 124 -10.25 -12.21 -16.57
CA ASP A 124 -11.19 -11.12 -16.85
C ASP A 124 -11.75 -10.47 -15.56
N GLY A 125 -12.27 -9.25 -15.71
CA GLY A 125 -12.95 -8.49 -14.67
C GLY A 125 -12.27 -7.18 -14.31
N TRP A 126 -11.10 -6.89 -14.88
CA TRP A 126 -10.37 -5.66 -14.66
C TRP A 126 -10.96 -4.51 -15.46
N PHE A 127 -10.98 -3.32 -14.87
CA PHE A 127 -11.31 -2.08 -15.56
C PHE A 127 -10.41 -0.95 -15.05
N LYS A 128 -9.93 -0.13 -15.98
CA LYS A 128 -9.03 0.98 -15.68
C LYS A 128 -9.83 2.15 -15.08
N ILE A 129 -9.39 2.71 -13.96
CA ILE A 129 -10.01 3.91 -13.37
C ILE A 129 -9.16 5.17 -13.58
N PHE A 130 -7.89 4.99 -13.93
CA PHE A 130 -6.94 6.06 -14.12
C PHE A 130 -5.79 5.59 -15.02
N ASP A 131 -5.31 6.46 -15.90
CA ASP A 131 -3.99 6.37 -16.52
C ASP A 131 -3.36 7.75 -16.69
N HIS A 132 -2.03 7.75 -16.75
CA HIS A 132 -1.25 8.93 -17.07
C HIS A 132 0.03 8.52 -17.81
N GLY A 133 0.26 9.15 -18.96
CA GLY A 133 1.37 8.85 -19.85
C GLY A 133 2.47 9.90 -19.77
N TYR A 134 2.75 10.52 -20.92
CA TYR A 134 3.65 11.67 -21.03
C TYR A 134 2.85 12.97 -21.16
N ASN A 135 3.18 13.95 -20.32
CA ASN A 135 2.60 15.28 -20.33
C ASN A 135 3.51 16.26 -21.07
N SER A 136 3.14 16.61 -22.30
CA SER A 136 3.91 17.57 -23.12
C SER A 136 3.92 19.00 -22.59
N ALA A 137 3.00 19.38 -21.70
CA ALA A 137 2.98 20.73 -21.12
C ALA A 137 4.03 20.91 -20.02
N THR A 138 4.37 19.83 -19.32
CA THR A 138 5.37 19.83 -18.24
C THR A 138 6.67 19.15 -18.64
N ASP A 139 6.71 18.46 -19.79
CA ASP A 139 7.80 17.59 -20.23
C ASP A 139 8.10 16.47 -19.22
N ARG A 140 7.04 15.82 -18.71
CA ARG A 140 7.15 14.81 -17.65
C ARG A 140 6.38 13.55 -17.98
N TRP A 141 6.93 12.41 -17.58
CA TRP A 141 6.21 11.15 -17.50
C TRP A 141 5.48 11.01 -16.17
N CYS A 142 4.52 10.08 -16.10
CA CYS A 142 3.89 9.76 -14.81
C CYS A 142 4.91 9.35 -13.75
N THR A 143 5.91 8.53 -14.10
CA THR A 143 6.95 8.14 -13.13
C THR A 143 7.77 9.33 -12.63
N ASP A 144 8.01 10.35 -13.46
CA ASP A 144 8.67 11.58 -13.01
C ASP A 144 7.81 12.29 -11.94
N GLU A 145 6.49 12.34 -12.12
CA GLU A 145 5.56 12.97 -11.16
C GLU A 145 5.40 12.15 -9.87
N ILE A 146 5.36 10.82 -9.96
CA ILE A 146 5.37 9.93 -8.78
C ILE A 146 6.65 10.11 -7.96
N ILE A 147 7.81 10.18 -8.61
CA ILE A 147 9.10 10.39 -7.92
C ILE A 147 9.11 11.74 -7.18
N ASP A 148 8.67 12.81 -7.83
CA ASP A 148 8.59 14.13 -7.21
C ASP A 148 7.53 14.20 -6.10
N ASN A 149 6.48 13.38 -6.19
CA ASN A 149 5.48 13.19 -5.14
C ASN A 149 5.90 12.15 -4.09
N ASN A 150 7.21 11.97 -3.86
CA ASN A 150 7.76 11.08 -2.84
C ASN A 150 7.28 9.61 -2.97
N GLY A 151 7.08 9.13 -4.19
CA GLY A 151 6.66 7.77 -4.48
C GLY A 151 5.15 7.54 -4.35
N LEU A 152 4.34 8.60 -4.28
CA LEU A 152 2.89 8.49 -4.07
C LEU A 152 2.12 8.65 -5.39
N LEU A 153 1.38 7.61 -5.78
CA LEU A 153 0.41 7.61 -6.86
C LEU A 153 -1.01 7.72 -6.29
N SER A 154 -1.60 8.92 -6.35
CA SER A 154 -2.91 9.21 -5.77
C SER A 154 -4.00 9.33 -6.83
N VAL A 155 -5.09 8.57 -6.69
CA VAL A 155 -6.24 8.53 -7.59
C VAL A 155 -7.56 8.50 -6.82
N ASN A 156 -8.57 9.23 -7.29
CA ASN A 156 -9.91 9.16 -6.71
C ASN A 156 -10.64 7.91 -7.20
N LEU A 157 -11.28 7.19 -6.28
CA LEU A 157 -12.24 6.18 -6.67
C LEU A 157 -13.45 6.82 -7.36
N PRO A 158 -13.99 6.22 -8.44
CA PRO A 158 -15.27 6.66 -8.97
C PRO A 158 -16.38 6.50 -7.91
N LYS A 159 -17.15 7.56 -7.67
CA LYS A 159 -18.30 7.53 -6.77
C LYS A 159 -19.42 6.66 -7.34
N GLY A 160 -20.16 5.98 -6.46
CA GLY A 160 -21.32 5.19 -6.83
C GLY A 160 -21.01 3.83 -7.45
N LEU A 161 -19.76 3.37 -7.40
CA LEU A 161 -19.41 2.00 -7.77
C LEU A 161 -20.17 0.98 -6.90
N LYS A 162 -20.46 -0.19 -7.45
CA LYS A 162 -21.11 -1.27 -6.70
C LYS A 162 -20.26 -1.70 -5.50
N GLY A 163 -20.79 -1.64 -4.28
CA GLY A 163 -20.06 -2.04 -3.07
C GLY A 163 -19.62 -3.51 -3.01
N GLY A 164 -18.69 -3.80 -2.10
CA GLY A 164 -18.15 -5.13 -1.80
C GLY A 164 -16.66 -5.28 -2.13
N ASP A 165 -16.18 -6.52 -2.23
CA ASP A 165 -14.75 -6.80 -2.42
C ASP A 165 -14.21 -6.44 -3.81
N TYR A 166 -13.03 -5.82 -3.83
CA TYR A 166 -12.25 -5.50 -5.02
C TYR A 166 -10.76 -5.82 -4.80
N LEU A 167 -10.07 -6.06 -5.91
CA LEU A 167 -8.62 -5.88 -6.00
C LEU A 167 -8.33 -4.53 -6.67
N ALA A 168 -7.43 -3.74 -6.10
CA ALA A 168 -6.95 -2.49 -6.67
C ALA A 168 -5.49 -2.64 -7.09
N ARG A 169 -5.21 -2.44 -8.38
CA ARG A 169 -3.93 -2.73 -9.03
C ARG A 169 -3.33 -1.44 -9.59
N PRO A 170 -2.36 -0.82 -8.90
CA PRO A 170 -1.51 0.20 -9.50
C PRO A 170 -0.45 -0.45 -10.41
N GLU A 171 -0.06 0.24 -11.47
CA GLU A 171 0.90 -0.22 -12.47
C GLU A 171 1.83 0.92 -12.89
N ILE A 172 3.10 0.58 -13.10
CA ILE A 172 4.12 1.42 -13.71
C ILE A 172 4.82 0.60 -14.78
N LEU A 173 4.92 1.14 -15.99
CA LEU A 173 5.71 0.55 -17.06
C LEU A 173 6.95 1.41 -17.29
N ALA A 174 8.15 0.90 -17.01
CA ALA A 174 9.39 1.58 -17.32
C ALA A 174 9.87 1.24 -18.74
N LEU A 175 10.18 2.28 -19.51
CA LEU A 175 10.45 2.17 -20.95
C LEU A 175 11.94 2.31 -21.32
N HIS A 176 12.83 2.43 -20.33
CA HIS A 176 14.25 2.73 -20.56
C HIS A 176 14.98 1.68 -21.40
N ALA A 177 14.48 0.44 -21.42
CA ALA A 177 14.97 -0.69 -22.22
C ALA A 177 13.88 -1.29 -23.15
N ALA A 178 12.73 -0.62 -23.30
CA ALA A 178 11.59 -1.15 -24.07
C ALA A 178 11.93 -1.41 -25.54
N LYS A 179 12.67 -0.49 -26.20
CA LYS A 179 13.10 -0.63 -27.60
C LYS A 179 14.01 -1.84 -27.85
N ASP A 180 14.69 -2.29 -26.81
CA ASP A 180 15.58 -3.46 -26.81
C ASP A 180 14.84 -4.77 -26.45
N GLY A 181 13.51 -4.70 -26.35
CA GLY A 181 12.65 -5.85 -26.04
C GLY A 181 12.48 -6.14 -24.55
N ASP A 182 12.92 -5.23 -23.67
CA ASP A 182 12.79 -5.34 -22.20
C ASP A 182 11.93 -4.21 -21.59
N PRO A 183 10.62 -4.15 -21.91
CA PRO A 183 9.68 -3.30 -21.18
C PRO A 183 9.49 -3.83 -19.75
N GLN A 184 9.70 -2.98 -18.75
CA GLN A 184 9.72 -3.40 -17.35
C GLN A 184 8.46 -2.97 -16.60
N GLU A 185 7.59 -3.93 -16.30
CA GLU A 185 6.34 -3.71 -15.60
C GLU A 185 6.50 -3.89 -14.09
N TYR A 186 5.95 -2.96 -13.31
CA TYR A 186 5.87 -2.99 -11.85
C TYR A 186 4.42 -2.85 -11.41
N THR A 187 3.91 -3.86 -10.72
CA THR A 187 2.55 -3.84 -10.19
C THR A 187 2.48 -4.45 -8.79
N GLY A 188 1.30 -4.43 -8.21
CA GLY A 188 0.92 -5.09 -6.97
C GLY A 188 -0.60 -5.01 -6.82
N CYS A 189 -1.15 -5.61 -5.77
CA CYS A 189 -2.59 -5.49 -5.49
C CYS A 189 -2.88 -5.20 -4.03
N ALA A 190 -3.69 -4.17 -3.79
CA ALA A 190 -4.37 -3.97 -2.53
C ALA A 190 -5.73 -4.71 -2.54
N GLN A 191 -6.08 -5.33 -1.42
CA GLN A 191 -7.36 -5.99 -1.21
C GLN A 191 -8.29 -5.03 -0.47
N ILE A 192 -9.36 -4.59 -1.12
CA ILE A 192 -10.26 -3.57 -0.56
C ILE A 192 -11.70 -4.08 -0.49
N PHE A 193 -12.42 -3.64 0.54
CA PHE A 193 -13.87 -3.73 0.65
C PHE A 193 -14.44 -2.32 0.43
N LEU A 194 -15.10 -2.10 -0.71
CA LEU A 194 -15.70 -0.82 -1.04
C LEU A 194 -17.04 -0.65 -0.31
N GLN A 195 -17.10 0.30 0.61
CA GLN A 195 -18.31 0.68 1.34
C GLN A 195 -19.16 1.64 0.48
N SER A 196 -19.86 1.09 -0.50
CA SER A 196 -20.72 1.88 -1.40
C SER A 196 -22.11 1.28 -1.56
N SER A 197 -23.12 2.14 -1.47
CA SER A 197 -24.52 1.82 -1.80
C SER A 197 -24.83 1.96 -3.29
N GLY A 198 -23.83 2.33 -4.08
CA GLY A 198 -23.93 2.50 -5.52
C GLY A 198 -24.18 1.20 -6.28
N ASN A 199 -24.46 1.34 -7.57
CA ASN A 199 -24.73 0.25 -8.49
C ASN A 199 -24.02 0.43 -9.84
N LEU A 200 -23.06 1.36 -9.92
CA LEU A 200 -22.26 1.54 -11.12
C LEU A 200 -21.30 0.38 -11.31
N VAL A 201 -21.21 -0.08 -12.56
CA VAL A 201 -20.31 -1.12 -13.04
C VAL A 201 -19.65 -0.64 -14.33
N PRO A 202 -18.44 -1.12 -14.67
CA PRO A 202 -17.84 -0.78 -15.96
C PRO A 202 -18.71 -1.30 -17.12
N GLU A 203 -18.72 -0.56 -18.23
CA GLU A 203 -19.39 -0.99 -19.46
C GLU A 203 -18.77 -2.27 -20.03
N SER A 204 -17.45 -2.42 -19.88
CA SER A 204 -16.65 -3.56 -20.31
C SER A 204 -15.49 -3.81 -19.35
N THR A 205 -15.03 -5.06 -19.29
CA THR A 205 -13.82 -5.47 -18.56
C THR A 205 -12.78 -6.04 -19.52
N VAL A 206 -11.56 -6.22 -19.01
CA VAL A 206 -10.44 -6.86 -19.73
C VAL A 206 -9.80 -7.94 -18.85
N SER A 207 -9.10 -8.87 -19.51
CA SER A 207 -8.24 -9.85 -18.86
C SER A 207 -6.84 -9.30 -18.61
N ILE A 208 -6.30 -9.59 -17.43
CA ILE A 208 -4.87 -9.44 -17.12
C ILE A 208 -4.36 -10.82 -16.69
N PRO A 209 -3.35 -11.40 -17.38
CA PRO A 209 -2.59 -10.87 -18.52
C PRO A 209 -3.44 -10.68 -19.80
N GLY A 210 -2.90 -9.90 -20.75
CA GLY A 210 -3.51 -9.66 -22.06
C GLY A 210 -3.62 -8.18 -22.47
N ILE A 211 -3.55 -7.25 -21.51
CA ILE A 211 -3.59 -5.80 -21.76
C ILE A 211 -2.28 -5.23 -22.35
N MET A 212 -1.18 -5.97 -22.21
CA MET A 212 0.14 -5.63 -22.71
C MET A 212 0.73 -6.83 -23.44
N LYS A 213 1.47 -6.56 -24.52
CA LYS A 213 2.13 -7.59 -25.34
C LYS A 213 3.48 -7.09 -25.77
N TYR A 214 4.46 -7.98 -25.87
CA TYR A 214 5.76 -7.66 -26.45
C TYR A 214 5.63 -7.19 -27.91
N ASN A 215 6.59 -6.38 -28.35
CA ASN A 215 6.70 -5.90 -29.73
C ASN A 215 5.46 -5.13 -30.23
N THR A 216 4.76 -4.44 -29.34
CA THR A 216 3.66 -3.54 -29.69
C THR A 216 4.07 -2.08 -29.45
N PRO A 217 3.43 -1.09 -30.10
CA PRO A 217 3.79 0.31 -29.92
C PRO A 217 3.99 0.80 -28.46
N PRO A 218 3.16 0.40 -27.46
CA PRO A 218 3.38 0.82 -26.07
C PRO A 218 4.59 0.16 -25.37
N THR A 219 5.07 -0.99 -25.87
CA THR A 219 6.10 -1.83 -25.22
C THR A 219 7.41 -1.94 -26.00
N ASP A 220 7.48 -1.41 -27.22
CA ASP A 220 8.69 -1.27 -28.06
C ASP A 220 9.04 0.21 -28.32
N PHE A 221 8.64 1.11 -27.42
CA PHE A 221 8.82 2.55 -27.60
C PHE A 221 10.27 2.99 -27.31
N ASP A 222 10.88 3.71 -28.25
CA ASP A 222 12.21 4.31 -28.07
C ASP A 222 12.08 5.70 -27.44
N ILE A 223 12.23 5.75 -26.10
CA ILE A 223 12.14 7.01 -25.35
C ILE A 223 13.26 8.01 -25.66
N TYR A 224 14.34 7.58 -26.32
CA TYR A 224 15.51 8.42 -26.57
C TYR A 224 15.46 9.08 -27.96
N ASN A 225 14.91 8.38 -28.95
CA ASN A 225 14.88 8.86 -30.34
C ASN A 225 13.47 9.16 -30.87
N THR A 226 12.41 8.81 -30.12
CA THR A 226 11.03 9.13 -30.49
C THR A 226 10.49 10.24 -29.59
N PRO A 227 9.84 11.29 -30.15
CA PRO A 227 9.16 12.28 -29.32
C PRO A 227 8.16 11.61 -28.38
N ALA A 228 8.31 11.83 -27.07
CA ALA A 228 7.48 11.22 -26.03
C ALA A 228 5.98 11.53 -26.19
N SER A 229 5.63 12.64 -26.85
CA SER A 229 4.24 12.98 -27.22
C SER A 229 3.56 12.00 -28.17
N LYS A 230 4.31 11.08 -28.79
CA LYS A 230 3.77 9.99 -29.62
C LYS A 230 3.48 8.71 -28.84
N TYR A 231 3.81 8.67 -27.54
CA TYR A 231 3.59 7.49 -26.72
C TYR A 231 2.10 7.15 -26.64
N GLN A 232 1.79 5.86 -26.76
CA GLN A 232 0.45 5.32 -26.61
C GLN A 232 0.41 4.55 -25.28
N ILE A 233 -0.50 4.92 -24.39
CA ILE A 233 -0.68 4.21 -23.12
C ILE A 233 -1.24 2.80 -23.40
N PRO A 234 -0.67 1.73 -22.79
CA PRO A 234 -1.19 0.38 -22.94
C PRO A 234 -2.55 0.16 -22.27
N GLY A 235 -3.19 -0.96 -22.63
CA GLY A 235 -4.46 -1.39 -22.06
C GLY A 235 -5.69 -0.63 -22.58
N PRO A 236 -6.88 -0.90 -21.98
CA PRO A 236 -8.11 -0.22 -22.37
C PRO A 236 -8.09 1.27 -21.97
N PRO A 237 -8.96 2.12 -22.54
CA PRO A 237 -9.20 3.46 -21.99
C PRO A 237 -9.74 3.38 -20.55
N VAL A 238 -9.68 4.50 -19.82
CA VAL A 238 -10.39 4.64 -18.54
C VAL A 238 -11.86 4.28 -18.72
N ALA A 239 -12.35 3.42 -17.83
CA ALA A 239 -13.63 2.76 -17.97
C ALA A 239 -14.79 3.76 -17.90
N LYS A 240 -15.71 3.62 -18.85
CA LYS A 240 -17.04 4.21 -18.75
C LYS A 240 -17.87 3.38 -17.78
N LEU A 241 -18.60 4.04 -16.91
CA LEU A 241 -19.44 3.42 -15.90
C LEU A 241 -20.91 3.56 -16.25
N ARG A 242 -21.67 2.49 -16.01
CA ARG A 242 -23.12 2.47 -16.21
C ARG A 242 -23.82 1.85 -15.01
N SER A 243 -25.09 2.21 -14.81
CA SER A 243 -25.94 1.58 -13.80
C SER A 243 -26.17 0.11 -14.14
N SER A 244 -26.02 -0.76 -13.14
CA SER A 244 -26.40 -2.17 -13.25
C SER A 244 -27.93 -2.31 -13.27
N LEU A 245 -28.48 -2.63 -14.45
CA LEU A 245 -29.92 -2.83 -14.62
C LEU A 245 -30.40 -4.06 -13.83
N GLY A 246 -31.51 -3.92 -13.11
CA GLY A 246 -32.16 -5.02 -12.37
C GLY A 246 -31.51 -5.38 -11.02
N GLN A 247 -30.56 -4.58 -10.53
CA GLN A 247 -29.97 -4.74 -9.20
C GLN A 247 -30.44 -3.59 -8.29
N ASN A 248 -31.12 -3.95 -7.20
CA ASN A 248 -31.50 -3.00 -6.16
C ASN A 248 -30.23 -2.42 -5.49
N LYS A 249 -30.30 -1.19 -5.00
CA LYS A 249 -29.23 -0.60 -4.15
C LYS A 249 -28.84 -1.57 -3.05
N ALA A 250 -27.55 -1.63 -2.73
CA ALA A 250 -27.04 -2.50 -1.69
C ALA A 250 -27.76 -2.23 -0.36
N THR A 251 -28.17 -3.29 0.34
CA THR A 251 -28.77 -3.17 1.67
C THR A 251 -27.70 -2.71 2.67
N ALA A 252 -28.09 -2.10 3.79
CA ALA A 252 -27.14 -1.67 4.82
C ALA A 252 -26.23 -2.83 5.31
N ALA A 253 -26.75 -4.05 5.36
CA ALA A 253 -25.97 -5.23 5.72
C ALA A 253 -24.87 -5.58 4.68
N ALA A 254 -25.09 -5.29 3.40
CA ALA A 254 -24.11 -5.51 2.34
C ALA A 254 -22.99 -4.44 2.32
N LEU A 255 -23.12 -3.37 3.11
CA LEU A 255 -22.10 -2.32 3.28
C LEU A 255 -21.10 -2.60 4.40
N VAL A 256 -21.26 -3.73 5.10
CA VAL A 256 -20.40 -4.12 6.21
C VAL A 256 -19.42 -5.17 5.73
N GLN A 257 -18.13 -4.88 5.90
CA GLN A 257 -17.08 -5.85 5.67
C GLN A 257 -17.16 -6.97 6.71
N THR A 258 -17.24 -8.21 6.27
CA THR A 258 -17.30 -9.39 7.15
C THR A 258 -16.10 -10.32 7.00
N ALA A 259 -15.37 -10.22 5.89
CA ALA A 259 -14.18 -11.02 5.59
C ALA A 259 -12.92 -10.16 5.61
N GLY A 260 -11.78 -10.78 5.92
CA GLY A 260 -10.48 -10.14 5.90
C GLY A 260 -10.26 -9.05 6.96
N LEU A 261 -11.08 -9.03 8.01
CA LEU A 261 -10.94 -8.08 9.10
C LEU A 261 -9.62 -8.26 9.84
N LYS A 262 -9.14 -7.18 10.48
CA LYS A 262 -8.11 -7.30 11.51
C LYS A 262 -8.56 -8.32 12.55
N PRO A 263 -7.76 -9.37 12.86
CA PRO A 263 -8.15 -10.36 13.84
C PRO A 263 -8.53 -9.70 15.17
N ALA A 264 -9.61 -10.17 15.81
CA ALA A 264 -9.99 -9.68 17.12
C ALA A 264 -8.88 -9.97 18.15
N GLY A 265 -8.62 -9.00 19.04
CA GLY A 265 -7.56 -9.10 20.06
C GLY A 265 -6.15 -8.85 19.53
N CYS A 266 -6.03 -8.33 18.30
CA CYS A 266 -4.73 -7.97 17.73
C CYS A 266 -4.11 -6.77 18.44
N ILE A 267 -3.00 -6.98 19.12
CA ILE A 267 -2.27 -5.93 19.83
C ILE A 267 -1.02 -5.47 19.08
N MET A 268 -0.51 -6.26 18.13
CA MET A 268 0.64 -5.89 17.30
C MET A 268 0.42 -6.33 15.85
N GLU A 269 0.82 -5.51 14.88
CA GLU A 269 0.73 -5.82 13.45
C GLU A 269 2.11 -5.70 12.81
N ASN A 270 2.42 -6.63 11.89
CA ASN A 270 3.51 -6.50 10.93
C ASN A 270 2.97 -7.00 9.59
N ALA A 271 2.66 -6.08 8.67
CA ALA A 271 1.86 -6.40 7.50
C ALA A 271 0.58 -7.18 7.87
N ASN A 272 0.38 -8.36 7.30
CA ASN A 272 -0.81 -9.19 7.54
C ASN A 272 -0.72 -10.04 8.81
N TRP A 273 0.45 -10.12 9.46
CA TRP A 273 0.62 -10.81 10.73
C TRP A 273 0.02 -10.01 11.89
N CYS A 274 -0.50 -10.75 12.88
CA CYS A 274 -1.16 -10.19 14.04
C CYS A 274 -0.71 -10.90 15.32
N GLY A 275 -0.03 -10.18 16.21
CA GLY A 275 0.31 -10.62 17.55
C GLY A 275 -0.88 -10.45 18.50
N LYS A 276 -1.20 -11.52 19.23
CA LYS A 276 -2.24 -11.55 20.26
C LYS A 276 -1.60 -11.58 21.64
N GLU A 277 -2.29 -10.98 22.61
CA GLU A 277 -1.82 -10.96 24.00
C GLU A 277 -1.47 -12.36 24.50
N VAL A 278 -0.36 -12.46 25.22
CA VAL A 278 0.15 -13.71 25.78
C VAL A 278 -0.61 -14.08 27.05
N PRO A 279 -0.59 -15.35 27.50
CA PRO A 279 -1.28 -15.75 28.73
C PRO A 279 -0.83 -14.97 29.96
N ASP A 280 -1.78 -14.67 30.84
CA ASP A 280 -1.49 -14.17 32.19
C ASP A 280 -0.63 -15.14 32.98
N TYR A 281 0.23 -14.60 33.84
CA TYR A 281 1.05 -15.41 34.73
C TYR A 281 1.17 -14.80 36.12
N SER A 282 1.13 -15.69 37.13
CA SER A 282 1.30 -15.37 38.56
C SER A 282 2.27 -16.34 39.26
N THR A 283 2.93 -17.22 38.49
CA THR A 283 3.86 -18.26 38.98
C THR A 283 5.05 -18.36 38.03
N GLU A 284 6.19 -18.85 38.50
CA GLU A 284 7.38 -19.04 37.69
C GLU A 284 7.12 -19.88 36.44
N LYS A 285 6.46 -21.04 36.61
CA LYS A 285 6.10 -21.92 35.49
C LYS A 285 5.21 -21.22 34.46
N ALA A 286 4.22 -20.45 34.91
CA ALA A 286 3.34 -19.72 34.00
C ALA A 286 4.08 -18.56 33.30
N CYS A 287 5.04 -17.93 33.97
CA CYS A 287 5.87 -16.87 33.39
C CYS A 287 6.65 -17.39 32.18
N TRP A 288 7.36 -18.50 32.35
CA TRP A 288 8.11 -19.13 31.26
C TRP A 288 7.23 -19.70 30.14
N ALA A 289 6.03 -20.20 30.47
CA ALA A 289 5.06 -20.61 29.45
C ALA A 289 4.54 -19.42 28.62
N SER A 290 4.32 -18.26 29.26
CA SER A 290 3.91 -17.02 28.58
C SER A 290 5.05 -16.45 27.72
N ALA A 291 6.29 -16.53 28.20
CA ALA A 291 7.49 -16.21 27.44
C ALA A 291 7.60 -17.06 26.16
N GLN A 292 7.49 -18.38 26.28
CA GLN A 292 7.53 -19.30 25.13
C GLN A 292 6.45 -18.94 24.12
N ASN A 293 5.21 -18.74 24.57
CA ASN A 293 4.12 -18.33 23.68
C ASN A 293 4.42 -17.00 22.95
N CYS A 294 5.07 -16.06 23.62
CA CYS A 294 5.50 -14.80 23.00
C CYS A 294 6.51 -15.06 21.87
N TRP A 295 7.54 -15.86 22.14
CA TRP A 295 8.58 -16.19 21.16
C TRP A 295 8.05 -17.03 19.99
N ASP A 296 7.14 -17.98 20.23
CA ASP A 296 6.47 -18.73 19.16
C ASP A 296 5.73 -17.77 18.20
N GLN A 297 5.05 -16.75 18.74
CA GLN A 297 4.41 -15.71 17.92
C GLN A 297 5.43 -14.83 17.19
N SER A 298 6.58 -14.53 17.82
CA SER A 298 7.68 -13.80 17.21
C SER A 298 8.21 -14.54 15.98
N ASP A 299 8.46 -15.83 16.08
CA ASP A 299 9.00 -16.64 14.98
C ASP A 299 8.08 -16.60 13.77
N VAL A 300 6.77 -16.73 13.97
CA VAL A 300 5.78 -16.58 12.89
C VAL A 300 5.85 -15.17 12.27
N CYS A 301 6.01 -14.12 13.08
CA CYS A 301 6.13 -12.75 12.57
C CYS A 301 7.33 -12.60 11.61
N PHE A 302 8.51 -13.05 12.03
CA PHE A 302 9.71 -12.96 11.20
C PHE A 302 9.62 -13.84 9.96
N ASN A 303 9.14 -15.07 10.08
CA ASN A 303 9.00 -16.01 8.96
C ASN A 303 7.96 -15.57 7.92
N THR A 304 7.04 -14.68 8.28
CA THR A 304 5.99 -14.17 7.38
C THR A 304 6.16 -12.69 7.04
N SER A 305 7.30 -12.08 7.40
CA SER A 305 7.57 -10.68 7.10
C SER A 305 7.77 -10.47 5.60
N PRO A 306 7.07 -9.50 4.97
CA PRO A 306 7.27 -9.19 3.56
C PRO A 306 8.52 -8.33 3.35
N ALA A 307 8.77 -7.94 2.10
CA ALA A 307 9.92 -7.10 1.74
C ALA A 307 9.94 -5.72 2.43
N THR A 308 8.78 -5.21 2.87
CA THR A 308 8.72 -3.99 3.69
C THR A 308 9.31 -4.15 5.10
N GLY A 309 9.67 -5.37 5.49
CA GLY A 309 10.45 -5.66 6.67
C GLY A 309 9.62 -6.11 7.87
N ASN A 310 10.25 -5.98 9.04
CA ASN A 310 9.86 -6.65 10.27
C ASN A 310 9.84 -5.70 11.48
N ALA A 311 9.61 -4.40 11.25
CA ALA A 311 9.60 -3.39 12.31
C ALA A 311 8.59 -3.73 13.41
N GLY A 312 7.43 -4.29 13.05
CA GLY A 312 6.44 -4.73 14.02
C GLY A 312 6.87 -5.97 14.81
N CYS A 313 7.63 -6.87 14.18
CA CYS A 313 8.19 -8.05 14.85
C CYS A 313 9.26 -7.67 15.88
N LYS A 314 10.06 -6.63 15.62
CA LYS A 314 11.04 -6.11 16.60
C LYS A 314 10.36 -5.55 17.85
N ILE A 315 9.29 -4.78 17.69
CA ILE A 315 8.47 -4.31 18.83
C ILE A 315 7.89 -5.49 19.62
N TRP A 316 7.51 -6.57 18.93
CA TRP A 316 7.04 -7.79 19.58
C TRP A 316 8.16 -8.50 20.36
N GLN A 317 9.37 -8.60 19.80
CA GLN A 317 10.54 -9.15 20.51
C GLN A 317 10.88 -8.37 21.77
N ASP A 318 10.71 -7.04 21.78
CA ASP A 318 10.92 -6.23 22.98
C ASP A 318 9.95 -6.66 24.10
N LYS A 319 8.69 -6.96 23.76
CA LYS A 319 7.72 -7.52 24.72
C LYS A 319 8.17 -8.90 25.23
N CYS A 320 8.63 -9.78 24.35
CA CYS A 320 9.07 -11.12 24.75
C CYS A 320 10.33 -11.08 25.62
N THR A 321 11.25 -10.16 25.32
CA THR A 321 12.44 -9.89 26.11
C THR A 321 12.08 -9.35 27.49
N ASP A 322 11.12 -8.44 27.60
CA ASP A 322 10.64 -7.94 28.92
C ASP A 322 10.02 -9.07 29.76
N ILE A 323 9.27 -9.99 29.16
CA ILE A 323 8.76 -11.17 29.88
C ILE A 323 9.92 -12.04 30.39
N ASN A 324 10.89 -12.38 29.54
CA ASN A 324 12.07 -13.15 29.94
C ASN A 324 12.84 -12.49 31.10
N ASN A 325 13.06 -11.18 31.02
CA ASN A 325 13.74 -10.42 32.05
C ASN A 325 13.00 -10.49 33.39
N LYS A 326 11.67 -10.38 33.37
CA LYS A 326 10.83 -10.53 34.57
C LYS A 326 10.87 -11.95 35.15
N CYS A 327 10.78 -12.98 34.31
CA CYS A 327 10.86 -14.36 34.79
C CYS A 327 12.21 -14.64 35.45
N THR A 328 13.32 -14.20 34.81
CA THR A 328 14.68 -14.31 35.34
C THR A 328 14.86 -13.55 36.66
N ALA A 329 14.23 -12.37 36.81
CA ALA A 329 14.29 -11.56 38.02
C ALA A 329 13.39 -12.06 39.17
N GLY A 330 12.71 -13.20 39.03
CA GLY A 330 11.76 -13.71 40.03
C GLY A 330 10.43 -12.93 40.07
N GLN A 331 10.16 -12.09 39.07
CA GLN A 331 8.94 -11.27 38.98
C GLN A 331 7.84 -12.00 38.19
N TRP A 332 7.15 -12.91 38.85
CA TRP A 332 6.22 -13.82 38.18
C TRP A 332 4.79 -13.30 38.03
N THR A 333 4.57 -11.99 38.00
CA THR A 333 3.24 -11.40 37.74
C THR A 333 3.26 -10.59 36.45
N GLY A 334 2.41 -10.94 35.48
CA GLY A 334 2.33 -10.28 34.17
C GLY A 334 1.22 -10.84 33.28
N PRO A 335 1.24 -10.58 31.95
CA PRO A 335 2.35 -10.00 31.17
C PRO A 335 2.52 -8.48 31.31
N PRO A 336 3.70 -7.95 30.95
CA PRO A 336 3.89 -6.51 30.79
C PRO A 336 3.00 -5.96 29.67
N ASN A 337 2.59 -4.70 29.85
CA ASN A 337 1.74 -3.98 28.90
C ASN A 337 0.41 -4.70 28.61
N LYS A 338 -0.08 -5.51 29.55
CA LYS A 338 -1.35 -6.24 29.41
C LYS A 338 -2.47 -5.31 28.92
N GLY A 339 -3.11 -5.70 27.82
CA GLY A 339 -4.26 -4.99 27.26
C GLY A 339 -3.90 -3.70 26.52
N LYS A 340 -2.62 -3.38 26.33
CA LYS A 340 -2.18 -2.28 25.48
C LYS A 340 -2.01 -2.76 24.04
N VAL A 341 -2.41 -1.92 23.09
CA VAL A 341 -2.05 -2.09 21.67
C VAL A 341 -0.63 -1.53 21.50
N LEU A 342 0.26 -2.37 20.96
CA LEU A 342 1.66 -2.07 20.69
C LEU A 342 1.87 -1.57 19.26
N THR A 343 0.96 -1.87 18.33
CA THR A 343 1.02 -1.31 16.97
C THR A 343 1.09 0.21 17.04
N PRO A 344 2.12 0.84 16.43
CA PRO A 344 2.22 2.30 16.40
C PRO A 344 0.96 2.94 15.81
N VAL A 345 0.51 4.02 16.43
CA VAL A 345 -0.65 4.78 15.95
C VAL A 345 -0.29 5.44 14.63
N LYS A 346 -1.05 5.11 13.59
CA LYS A 346 -0.93 5.71 12.25
C LYS A 346 -1.49 7.13 12.26
N LYS A 347 -0.94 7.98 11.40
CA LYS A 347 -1.40 9.36 11.24
C LYS A 347 -1.67 9.61 9.76
N THR A 348 -2.69 10.40 9.48
CA THR A 348 -2.92 10.92 8.13
C THR A 348 -1.69 11.68 7.67
N VAL A 349 -1.33 11.46 6.42
CA VAL A 349 -0.23 12.16 5.74
C VAL A 349 -0.80 13.01 4.61
N ASP A 350 -0.09 14.09 4.29
CA ASP A 350 -0.33 14.80 3.03
C ASP A 350 0.17 13.92 1.88
N VAL A 351 -0.72 13.63 0.95
CA VAL A 351 -0.43 12.78 -0.22
C VAL A 351 0.03 13.60 -1.43
N GLY A 352 0.13 14.92 -1.28
CA GLY A 352 0.66 15.83 -2.28
C GLY A 352 -0.16 15.83 -3.56
N LEU A 353 0.50 15.53 -4.68
CA LEU A 353 -0.09 15.59 -6.02
C LEU A 353 -1.15 14.50 -6.21
N ILE A 354 -2.40 14.91 -6.45
CA ILE A 354 -3.47 14.03 -6.93
C ILE A 354 -3.42 14.00 -8.45
N LEU A 355 -2.91 12.89 -8.99
CA LEU A 355 -2.85 12.68 -10.43
C LEU A 355 -4.27 12.49 -10.98
N GLY A 356 -4.63 13.23 -12.03
CA GLY A 356 -5.96 13.16 -12.65
C GLY A 356 -7.01 14.13 -12.09
N GLY A 357 -6.62 15.12 -11.27
CA GLY A 357 -7.52 16.17 -10.76
C GLY A 357 -8.08 17.15 -11.80
N GLY A 358 -7.68 17.04 -13.07
CA GLY A 358 -8.24 17.83 -14.17
C GLY A 358 -8.48 16.95 -15.40
N SER A 359 -9.75 16.72 -15.74
CA SER A 359 -10.22 16.29 -17.06
C SER A 359 -9.42 15.18 -17.77
N TYR A 360 -9.67 13.91 -17.41
CA TYR A 360 -9.41 12.79 -18.32
C TYR A 360 -10.70 12.00 -18.58
N GLY A 361 -11.42 12.41 -19.64
CA GLY A 361 -12.07 11.55 -20.63
C GLY A 361 -13.17 10.54 -20.25
N GLY A 362 -13.50 10.33 -18.98
CA GLY A 362 -14.62 9.48 -18.56
C GLY A 362 -15.82 10.34 -18.22
N GLY A 363 -16.77 10.48 -19.15
CA GLY A 363 -18.03 11.18 -18.87
C GLY A 363 -18.72 10.53 -17.68
N TYR A 364 -18.78 11.23 -16.55
CA TYR A 364 -19.72 10.90 -15.49
C TYR A 364 -21.11 10.95 -16.13
N ALA A 365 -21.80 9.80 -16.17
CA ALA A 365 -23.20 9.81 -16.54
C ALA A 365 -23.91 10.83 -15.64
N ALA A 366 -24.64 11.76 -16.26
CA ALA A 366 -25.41 12.77 -15.54
C ALA A 366 -26.25 12.08 -14.46
N GLU A 367 -26.26 12.69 -13.28
CA GLU A 367 -27.13 12.33 -12.18
C GLU A 367 -28.57 12.17 -12.73
N PRO A 368 -29.29 11.08 -12.45
CA PRO A 368 -30.65 10.93 -12.96
C PRO A 368 -31.51 12.05 -12.39
N GLU A 369 -32.09 12.87 -13.27
CA GLU A 369 -33.01 13.94 -12.88
C GLU A 369 -34.13 13.36 -12.02
N THR A 370 -34.19 13.79 -10.76
CA THR A 370 -35.25 13.45 -9.82
C THR A 370 -36.44 14.38 -10.03
N SER A 371 -37.04 14.37 -11.23
CA SER A 371 -38.33 15.00 -11.46
C SER A 371 -39.45 13.96 -11.32
N ALA A 372 -39.73 13.56 -10.08
CA ALA A 372 -40.98 12.86 -9.76
C ALA A 372 -41.88 13.82 -8.97
N THR A 373 -42.77 14.51 -9.68
CA THR A 373 -43.90 15.23 -9.11
C THR A 373 -44.72 14.28 -8.22
N PRO A 374 -45.07 14.63 -6.97
CA PRO A 374 -45.83 13.73 -6.10
C PRO A 374 -47.24 13.50 -6.65
N ALA A 375 -47.59 12.24 -6.91
CA ALA A 375 -48.97 11.84 -7.17
C ALA A 375 -49.79 11.90 -5.85
N PRO A 376 -51.06 12.33 -5.88
CA PRO A 376 -51.87 12.52 -4.68
C PRO A 376 -52.24 11.18 -4.02
N ALA A 377 -52.20 11.17 -2.68
CA ALA A 377 -52.47 10.01 -1.84
C ALA A 377 -53.94 9.59 -1.89
N THR A 378 -54.18 8.29 -2.08
CA THR A 378 -55.48 7.63 -1.83
C THR A 378 -55.46 6.95 -0.45
N PRO A 379 -56.56 7.01 0.33
CA PRO A 379 -56.53 6.67 1.75
C PRO A 379 -56.68 5.17 2.04
N ALA A 380 -56.10 4.75 3.16
CA ALA A 380 -56.13 3.39 3.69
C ALA A 380 -57.53 2.95 4.16
N PRO A 381 -57.88 1.65 4.05
CA PRO A 381 -58.94 1.06 4.85
C PRO A 381 -58.38 0.30 6.07
N ALA A 382 -59.06 0.47 7.20
CA ALA A 382 -58.88 -0.29 8.45
C ALA A 382 -60.05 -1.31 8.63
N PRO A 383 -60.15 -2.12 9.71
CA PRO A 383 -59.91 -3.56 9.68
C PRO A 383 -61.11 -4.44 10.15
N ALA A 384 -61.03 -5.76 9.92
CA ALA A 384 -61.76 -6.83 10.66
C ALA A 384 -61.06 -8.19 10.34
N ALA A 385 -60.52 -8.98 11.27
CA ALA A 385 -61.07 -9.73 12.41
C ALA A 385 -61.63 -11.14 12.06
N GLY A 386 -60.90 -12.18 12.51
CA GLY A 386 -61.46 -13.42 13.09
C GLY A 386 -61.55 -14.68 12.22
N GLY A 387 -60.95 -15.78 12.70
CA GLY A 387 -61.41 -17.15 12.38
C GLY A 387 -60.36 -18.27 12.37
N ASN A 388 -60.29 -19.03 13.47
CA ASN A 388 -59.58 -20.32 13.64
C ASN A 388 -60.10 -21.45 12.72
N GLY A 389 -59.29 -22.48 12.48
CA GLY A 389 -59.79 -23.81 12.08
C GLY A 389 -58.70 -24.81 11.66
N ASP A 390 -58.63 -25.92 12.40
CA ASP A 390 -57.66 -27.02 12.38
C ASP A 390 -57.66 -27.93 11.12
N GLY A 391 -56.63 -28.79 11.00
CA GLY A 391 -56.84 -30.15 10.47
C GLY A 391 -55.83 -30.76 9.47
N TYR A 392 -54.89 -31.53 10.01
CA TYR A 392 -54.49 -32.92 9.64
C TYR A 392 -54.23 -33.40 8.18
N GLY A 393 -53.10 -34.13 8.05
CA GLY A 393 -52.85 -35.21 7.07
C GLY A 393 -51.72 -34.88 6.07
N GLY A 394 -50.69 -35.68 5.80
CA GLY A 394 -50.37 -37.06 6.13
C GLY A 394 -49.36 -37.60 5.09
N ASN A 395 -48.11 -37.78 5.53
CA ASN A 395 -47.12 -38.83 5.22
C ASN A 395 -46.86 -39.39 3.78
N LYS A 396 -45.56 -39.47 3.42
CA LYS A 396 -44.77 -40.59 2.80
C LYS A 396 -43.53 -40.00 2.09
N GLY A 397 -42.27 -40.27 2.48
CA GLY A 397 -41.51 -41.53 2.29
C GLY A 397 -41.28 -41.78 0.80
N VAL A 398 -40.07 -41.90 0.22
CA VAL A 398 -39.07 -42.97 0.42
C VAL A 398 -37.72 -42.65 -0.30
N ALA A 399 -36.62 -42.97 0.38
CA ALA A 399 -35.27 -43.48 0.01
C ALA A 399 -34.38 -42.95 -1.14
N ALA A 400 -33.09 -42.94 -0.80
CA ALA A 400 -31.87 -42.85 -1.63
C ALA A 400 -31.55 -44.13 -2.43
N PRO A 401 -30.52 -44.07 -3.30
CA PRO A 401 -29.46 -45.08 -3.23
C PRO A 401 -28.02 -44.52 -3.37
N ALA A 402 -27.08 -45.43 -3.11
CA ALA A 402 -25.66 -45.23 -2.80
C ALA A 402 -24.70 -45.21 -4.01
N ALA A 403 -23.42 -44.99 -3.69
CA ALA A 403 -22.22 -44.77 -4.50
C ALA A 403 -21.82 -45.84 -5.54
N PRO A 404 -20.80 -45.51 -6.37
CA PRO A 404 -19.62 -46.40 -6.44
C PRO A 404 -18.25 -45.67 -6.47
N ARG A 405 -17.21 -46.42 -6.07
CA ARG A 405 -15.74 -46.22 -6.26
C ARG A 405 -15.17 -47.63 -6.55
N PRO A 406 -13.91 -47.85 -6.99
CA PRO A 406 -12.85 -46.92 -7.41
C PRO A 406 -12.04 -47.35 -8.67
N SER A 407 -11.25 -46.43 -9.21
CA SER A 407 -9.91 -46.65 -9.80
C SER A 407 -9.14 -45.35 -9.59
N GLY A 408 -7.87 -45.26 -9.21
CA GLY A 408 -6.74 -46.17 -9.31
C GLY A 408 -5.72 -45.51 -10.23
N TYR A 409 -4.84 -44.65 -9.71
CA TYR A 409 -3.48 -44.39 -10.20
C TYR A 409 -2.71 -43.60 -9.13
N ALA A 410 -1.65 -44.22 -8.65
CA ALA A 410 -0.62 -43.64 -7.79
C ALA A 410 0.53 -43.14 -8.68
N SER A 411 1.18 -42.07 -8.27
CA SER A 411 2.55 -41.74 -8.68
C SER A 411 3.28 -41.19 -7.45
N GLU A 412 4.48 -41.71 -7.26
CA GLU A 412 5.40 -41.55 -6.12
C GLU A 412 6.00 -40.13 -6.06
N PRO A 413 6.47 -39.66 -4.89
CA PRO A 413 7.43 -38.59 -4.81
C PRO A 413 8.87 -39.17 -4.76
N GLU A 414 9.73 -38.70 -5.64
CA GLU A 414 11.17 -38.93 -5.55
C GLU A 414 11.78 -38.03 -4.47
N ASP A 415 12.56 -38.69 -3.63
CA ASP A 415 13.45 -38.20 -2.59
C ASP A 415 14.77 -37.83 -3.28
N ASP A 416 15.28 -36.62 -3.05
CA ASP A 416 16.68 -36.32 -3.33
C ASP A 416 17.22 -35.43 -2.21
N THR A 417 17.83 -36.12 -1.25
CA THR A 417 18.74 -35.57 -0.27
C THR A 417 20.05 -35.24 -0.96
N ASP A 418 20.49 -33.99 -0.90
CA ASP A 418 21.92 -33.71 -0.84
C ASP A 418 22.19 -32.46 -0.02
N ALA A 419 22.83 -32.71 1.12
CA ALA A 419 23.45 -31.75 2.00
C ALA A 419 24.77 -31.30 1.37
N ASN A 420 25.02 -29.99 1.37
CA ASN A 420 26.38 -29.46 1.46
C ASN A 420 26.36 -28.33 2.47
N ASP A 421 26.89 -28.66 3.64
CA ASP A 421 27.44 -27.73 4.62
C ASP A 421 28.59 -26.96 3.95
N ASP A 422 28.55 -25.63 4.02
CA ASP A 422 29.75 -24.80 4.05
C ASP A 422 29.48 -23.63 5.02
N ASP A 423 30.03 -23.82 6.20
CA ASP A 423 30.19 -22.88 7.31
C ASP A 423 31.32 -21.91 6.95
N ASP A 424 31.01 -20.63 6.78
CA ASP A 424 32.00 -19.55 6.81
C ASP A 424 31.45 -18.42 7.68
N SER A 425 31.89 -18.45 8.94
CA SER A 425 31.68 -17.43 9.95
C SER A 425 32.84 -16.42 9.89
N GLU A 426 32.58 -15.23 9.37
CA GLU A 426 33.49 -14.09 9.51
C GLU A 426 32.91 -13.05 10.49
N ASP A 427 33.64 -12.88 11.59
CA ASP A 427 33.49 -11.84 12.60
C ASP A 427 33.49 -10.42 11.99
N VAL A 428 32.57 -9.57 12.45
CA VAL A 428 32.59 -8.13 12.11
C VAL A 428 32.83 -7.30 13.37
N ASP A 429 34.03 -6.70 13.40
CA ASP A 429 34.52 -5.82 14.45
C ASP A 429 33.64 -4.57 14.66
N SER A 430 33.54 -4.22 15.94
CA SER A 430 32.92 -3.02 16.51
C SER A 430 33.66 -1.75 16.11
N TYR A 431 32.97 -0.79 15.49
CA TYR A 431 33.42 0.60 15.38
C TYR A 431 32.55 1.54 16.23
N ASP A 432 33.18 2.21 17.19
CA ASP A 432 32.59 3.22 18.06
C ASP A 432 32.01 4.40 17.26
N ALA A 433 30.74 4.70 17.50
CA ALA A 433 30.05 5.84 16.90
C ALA A 433 30.40 7.16 17.65
N ALA A 434 30.83 8.17 16.89
CA ALA A 434 30.94 9.54 17.37
C ALA A 434 29.57 10.11 17.81
N PRO A 435 29.50 10.99 18.83
CA PRO A 435 28.24 11.46 19.38
C PRO A 435 27.47 12.35 18.40
N MET A 436 26.20 12.01 18.15
CA MET A 436 25.25 12.82 17.37
C MET A 436 24.83 14.09 18.14
N PRO A 437 24.66 15.25 17.48
CA PRO A 437 24.08 16.43 18.10
C PRO A 437 22.58 16.22 18.39
N THR A 438 22.13 16.70 19.54
CA THR A 438 20.74 16.62 20.00
C THR A 438 19.79 17.48 19.13
N PRO A 439 18.65 16.94 18.66
CA PRO A 439 17.67 17.73 17.93
C PRO A 439 16.93 18.66 18.90
N VAL A 440 17.01 19.98 18.67
CA VAL A 440 16.15 20.95 19.34
C VAL A 440 14.75 20.88 18.73
N LYS A 441 13.75 20.69 19.58
CA LYS A 441 12.33 20.57 19.25
C LYS A 441 11.83 21.84 18.54
N ALA A 442 11.37 21.73 17.30
CA ALA A 442 10.65 22.81 16.62
C ALA A 442 9.31 23.09 17.35
N PRO A 443 8.90 24.37 17.52
CA PRO A 443 7.59 24.68 18.06
C PRO A 443 6.49 24.21 17.12
N ALA A 444 5.39 23.71 17.70
CA ALA A 444 4.23 23.23 16.96
C ALA A 444 3.55 24.39 16.20
N SER A 445 3.26 24.16 14.92
CA SER A 445 2.42 25.06 14.14
C SER A 445 0.96 24.78 14.47
N ASP A 446 0.33 25.65 15.26
CA ASP A 446 -1.13 25.70 15.37
C ASP A 446 -1.69 26.30 14.07
N VAL A 447 -2.19 25.43 13.18
CA VAL A 447 -2.91 25.87 11.97
C VAL A 447 -4.39 25.99 12.32
N THR A 448 -4.82 27.20 12.70
CA THR A 448 -6.24 27.55 12.66
C THR A 448 -6.66 27.85 11.21
N PRO A 449 -7.85 27.41 10.75
CA PRO A 449 -8.34 27.75 9.42
C PRO A 449 -8.47 29.28 9.27
N VAL A 450 -7.77 29.82 8.28
CA VAL A 450 -7.80 31.25 7.94
C VAL A 450 -9.21 31.58 7.44
N SER A 451 -9.96 32.35 8.22
CA SER A 451 -11.21 32.96 7.77
C SER A 451 -10.91 33.97 6.66
N ALA A 452 -11.85 34.21 5.75
CA ALA A 452 -11.73 35.29 4.78
C ALA A 452 -11.35 36.62 5.48
N PRO A 453 -10.47 37.46 4.89
CA PRO A 453 -10.10 38.74 5.49
C PRO A 453 -11.36 39.55 5.82
N ALA A 454 -11.38 40.21 6.98
CA ALA A 454 -12.53 40.97 7.46
C ALA A 454 -13.02 42.08 6.50
N ASP A 455 -12.18 42.45 5.51
CA ASP A 455 -12.40 43.52 4.54
C ASP A 455 -12.68 43.01 3.10
N ALA A 456 -12.96 41.72 2.89
CA ALA A 456 -13.32 41.22 1.56
C ALA A 456 -14.67 41.81 1.09
N PRO A 457 -14.79 42.32 -0.16
CA PRO A 457 -16.05 42.85 -0.68
C PRO A 457 -17.17 41.79 -0.62
N GLN A 458 -18.39 42.18 -0.24
CA GLN A 458 -19.52 41.24 -0.27
C GLN A 458 -19.85 40.83 -1.71
N CYS A 459 -19.93 39.52 -1.97
CA CYS A 459 -20.30 38.99 -3.28
C CYS A 459 -21.75 39.39 -3.61
N PRO A 460 -22.03 39.97 -4.80
CA PRO A 460 -23.38 40.34 -5.19
C PRO A 460 -24.36 39.15 -5.19
N GLU A 461 -25.62 39.42 -4.86
CA GLU A 461 -26.68 38.40 -4.79
C GLU A 461 -26.85 37.66 -6.13
N GLY A 462 -26.74 36.33 -6.10
CA GLY A 462 -26.90 35.47 -7.28
C GLY A 462 -25.61 35.13 -8.04
N MET A 463 -24.44 35.55 -7.57
CA MET A 463 -23.14 35.21 -8.19
C MET A 463 -22.24 34.41 -7.24
N HIS A 464 -21.39 33.54 -7.80
CA HIS A 464 -20.32 32.86 -7.06
C HIS A 464 -19.00 33.58 -7.30
N CYS A 465 -18.47 34.25 -6.27
CA CYS A 465 -17.16 34.89 -6.30
C CYS A 465 -16.07 33.91 -5.83
N VAL A 466 -14.96 33.85 -6.55
CA VAL A 466 -13.75 33.09 -6.18
C VAL A 466 -12.68 34.09 -5.78
N TYR A 467 -12.06 33.90 -4.61
CA TYR A 467 -10.94 34.71 -4.15
C TYR A 467 -9.66 33.87 -4.19
N GLU A 468 -8.62 34.36 -4.85
CA GLU A 468 -7.27 33.82 -4.71
C GLU A 468 -6.66 34.35 -3.40
N VAL A 469 -6.20 33.44 -2.56
CA VAL A 469 -5.44 33.77 -1.35
C VAL A 469 -4.00 33.31 -1.58
N GLU A 470 -3.08 34.27 -1.75
CA GLU A 470 -1.65 33.99 -1.83
C GLU A 470 -1.09 33.88 -0.41
N VAL A 471 -0.66 32.67 -0.01
CA VAL A 471 -0.03 32.45 1.30
C VAL A 471 1.49 32.61 1.13
N VAL A 472 2.02 33.75 1.55
CA VAL A 472 3.46 34.02 1.56
C VAL A 472 4.05 33.58 2.90
N THR A 473 4.75 32.44 2.90
CA THR A 473 5.48 31.96 4.09
C THR A 473 6.88 32.59 4.12
N THR A 474 7.15 33.45 5.11
CA THR A 474 8.48 34.05 5.32
C THR A 474 9.18 33.36 6.48
N THR A 475 10.29 32.66 6.21
CA THR A 475 11.14 32.05 7.24
C THR A 475 12.22 33.04 7.67
N VAL A 476 12.19 33.45 8.95
CA VAL A 476 13.21 34.33 9.55
C VAL A 476 14.14 33.48 10.43
N TYR A 477 15.43 33.47 10.11
CA TYR A 477 16.44 32.83 10.96
C TYR A 477 16.99 33.83 11.97
N VAL A 478 16.85 33.52 13.27
CA VAL A 478 17.46 34.27 14.36
C VAL A 478 18.59 33.41 14.94
N THR A 479 19.83 33.88 14.86
CA THR A 479 20.95 33.25 15.58
C THR A 479 20.99 33.75 17.02
N GLU A 480 20.66 32.89 17.97
CA GLU A 480 20.96 33.14 19.39
C GLU A 480 22.47 33.03 19.62
N ALA A 481 23.07 34.10 20.11
CA ALA A 481 24.46 34.11 20.58
C ALA A 481 24.53 33.40 21.93
N GLY A 482 24.84 32.10 21.92
CA GLY A 482 25.16 31.34 23.13
C GLY A 482 26.39 31.91 23.85
N ALA A 483 26.33 31.96 25.17
CA ALA A 483 27.35 32.50 26.06
C ALA A 483 28.74 31.90 25.81
N ALA A 484 29.76 32.77 25.79
CA ALA A 484 31.15 32.40 25.60
C ALA A 484 31.67 31.51 26.74
N PRO A 485 32.40 30.41 26.45
CA PRO A 485 33.22 29.75 27.46
C PRO A 485 34.46 30.60 27.75
N THR A 486 34.77 30.78 29.03
CA THR A 486 35.99 31.41 29.53
C THR A 486 37.25 30.68 29.04
N PRO A 487 38.33 31.36 28.62
CA PRO A 487 39.50 30.70 28.06
C PRO A 487 40.41 30.14 29.17
N ALA A 488 40.70 28.84 29.12
CA ALA A 488 41.91 28.29 29.69
C ALA A 488 43.06 28.49 28.69
N SER A 489 44.14 29.09 29.18
CA SER A 489 45.39 29.37 28.51
C SER A 489 46.03 28.13 27.87
N TYR A 490 46.37 28.18 26.59
CA TYR A 490 47.56 27.51 26.07
C TYR A 490 48.09 28.24 24.83
N GLU A 491 49.41 28.35 24.79
CA GLU A 491 50.24 29.17 23.93
C GLU A 491 50.31 28.66 22.48
N GLY A 492 50.52 29.61 21.56
CA GLY A 492 51.56 29.43 20.52
C GLY A 492 51.17 28.87 19.16
N SER A 493 51.32 29.73 18.14
CA SER A 493 51.50 29.44 16.70
C SER A 493 50.27 28.94 15.92
N GLY A 494 49.90 29.42 14.74
CA GLY A 494 50.34 30.49 13.84
C GLY A 494 49.48 30.39 12.57
N TYR A 495 49.00 31.52 12.04
CA TYR A 495 48.67 31.84 10.62
C TYR A 495 48.23 30.69 9.66
N LYS A 496 47.13 30.73 8.90
CA LYS A 496 46.58 31.80 8.04
C LYS A 496 45.11 31.55 7.70
N ARG A 497 44.31 32.63 7.67
CA ARG A 497 43.02 32.69 6.98
C ARG A 497 43.25 32.76 5.46
N ARG A 498 42.47 32.02 4.67
CA ARG A 498 42.21 32.39 3.27
C ARG A 498 40.71 32.28 2.97
N ALA A 499 40.26 33.31 2.26
CA ALA A 499 38.89 33.72 2.10
C ALA A 499 38.07 32.86 1.15
N VAL A 500 36.77 32.87 1.44
CA VAL A 500 35.63 32.50 0.61
C VAL A 500 35.71 33.15 -0.78
N ARG A 501 35.45 32.36 -1.83
CA ARG A 501 34.77 32.85 -3.03
C ARG A 501 33.66 31.87 -3.39
N ARG A 502 32.46 32.44 -3.50
CA ARG A 502 31.24 31.82 -4.03
C ARG A 502 31.39 31.60 -5.53
N PHE A 503 30.85 30.49 -6.02
CA PHE A 503 29.91 30.47 -7.13
C PHE A 503 28.68 29.71 -6.68
#